data_AF-A0A0F9CKK9-F1
#
_entry.id   AF-A0A0F9CKK9-F1
#
_cell.length_a   1.000
_cell.length_b   1.000
_cell.length_c   1.000
_cell.angle_alpha   90.00
_cell.angle_beta   90.00
_cell.angle_gamma   90.00
#
_symmetry.space_group_name_H-M   'P 1'
#
loop_
_entity.id
_entity.type
_entity.pdbx_description
1 polymer ?
#
loop_
_entity_poly.entity_id
_entity_poly.type
_entity_poly.pdbx_seq_one_letter_code
_entity_poly.pdbx_strand_id
1 'polypeptide(L)'
;MIPLYRDLIIVMEGIVEFLLENIQIRCPFCGNWMISPNGTRPRKDGRVEAFICKNPNCKNEGHKALKQFILTTSYEFKKQVFTKLKRLYEDLLKDGAKSKTIAKKYKVSPSQISALRAVFVESFDKLEELDKLVKVPQPDRAICMDETFLKIEGTLIYIIVATGYKAHKILGLKVSKTRKEEDLREVFDETEQNTEKPIFDVISDGWGATQTMTKNLGREITHVIHKHKKPYKKVVARYYSYTKTDRITSEIGIKKDVFKKKGKREF
;
A
#
# COMPACT_ATOMS: atom_id res chain seq x y z
N MET A 1 35.30 -10.95 -28.26
CA MET A 1 33.87 -10.89 -28.65
C MET A 1 33.19 -9.88 -27.74
N ILE A 2 32.51 -8.87 -28.28
CA ILE A 2 31.94 -7.76 -27.48
C ILE A 2 30.58 -8.21 -26.91
N PRO A 3 30.30 -8.01 -25.61
CA PRO A 3 29.00 -8.35 -25.05
C PRO A 3 27.88 -7.53 -25.69
N LEU A 4 26.76 -8.19 -25.98
CA LEU A 4 25.59 -7.53 -26.58
C LEU A 4 24.70 -6.96 -25.48
N TYR A 5 24.37 -5.68 -25.58
CA TYR A 5 23.45 -4.98 -24.68
C TYR A 5 22.17 -4.55 -25.40
N ARG A 6 21.06 -4.54 -24.67
CA ARG A 6 19.79 -3.96 -25.11
C ARG A 6 19.15 -3.11 -24.03
N ASP A 7 18.53 -2.05 -24.48
CA ASP A 7 17.86 -1.09 -23.62
C ASP A 7 16.52 -1.67 -23.18
N LEU A 8 16.29 -1.72 -21.88
CA LEU A 8 14.99 -2.02 -21.32
C LEU A 8 14.27 -0.70 -21.12
N ILE A 9 13.30 -0.43 -21.98
CA ILE A 9 12.52 0.80 -21.97
C ILE A 9 11.09 0.47 -21.54
N ILE A 10 10.55 1.26 -20.62
CA ILE A 10 9.12 1.27 -20.30
C ILE A 10 8.47 2.31 -21.20
N VAL A 11 7.50 1.87 -22.00
CA VAL A 11 6.70 2.73 -22.88
C VAL A 11 5.32 2.87 -22.25
N MET A 12 4.87 4.10 -22.06
CA MET A 12 3.54 4.42 -21.53
C MET A 12 2.76 5.24 -22.57
N GLU A 13 1.46 4.99 -22.70
CA GLU A 13 0.60 5.81 -23.54
C GLU A 13 0.60 7.26 -23.04
N GLY A 14 0.79 8.20 -23.97
CA GLY A 14 0.71 9.64 -23.69
C GLY A 14 2.04 10.33 -23.41
N ILE A 15 3.03 9.74 -22.70
CA ILE A 15 4.35 10.37 -22.44
C ILE A 15 5.48 9.33 -22.21
N VAL A 16 6.64 9.57 -22.86
CA VAL A 16 8.03 9.16 -22.54
C VAL A 16 8.40 7.67 -22.55
N GLU A 17 9.42 7.36 -23.35
CA GLU A 17 10.29 6.19 -23.19
C GLU A 17 11.15 6.33 -21.93
N PHE A 18 10.88 5.51 -20.92
CA PHE A 18 11.66 5.47 -19.68
C PHE A 18 12.71 4.37 -19.75
N LEU A 19 13.99 4.74 -19.88
CA LEU A 19 15.10 3.79 -19.85
C LEU A 19 15.26 3.25 -18.42
N LEU A 20 14.94 1.97 -18.21
CA LEU A 20 15.13 1.29 -16.94
C LEU A 20 16.59 0.88 -16.75
N GLU A 21 17.21 0.25 -17.75
CA GLU A 21 18.62 -0.14 -17.74
C GLU A 21 19.07 -0.68 -19.11
N ASN A 22 20.38 -0.78 -19.33
CA ASN A 22 20.95 -1.60 -20.40
C ASN A 22 21.18 -3.03 -19.88
N ILE A 23 20.54 -4.03 -20.50
CA ILE A 23 20.67 -5.44 -20.11
C ILE A 23 21.66 -6.13 -21.03
N GLN A 24 22.65 -6.79 -20.43
CA GLN A 24 23.56 -7.66 -21.14
C GLN A 24 22.87 -8.98 -21.49
N ILE A 25 22.88 -9.36 -22.77
CA ILE A 25 22.17 -10.53 -23.27
C ILE A 25 23.01 -11.80 -23.10
N ARG A 26 22.41 -12.84 -22.53
CA ARG A 26 22.99 -14.19 -22.37
C ARG A 26 22.15 -15.22 -23.11
N CYS A 27 22.77 -16.31 -23.55
CA CYS A 27 22.04 -17.41 -24.11
C CYS A 27 21.28 -18.10 -22.97
N PRO A 28 19.94 -18.18 -23.01
CA PRO A 28 19.15 -18.74 -21.91
C PRO A 28 19.36 -20.25 -21.72
N PHE A 29 19.99 -20.92 -22.70
CA PHE A 29 20.24 -22.36 -22.65
C PHE A 29 21.59 -22.74 -22.05
N CYS A 30 22.61 -21.90 -22.20
CA CYS A 30 23.98 -22.22 -21.76
C CYS A 30 24.64 -21.11 -20.94
N GLY A 31 23.94 -20.00 -20.68
CA GLY A 31 24.46 -18.84 -19.93
C GLY A 31 25.59 -18.06 -20.61
N ASN A 32 26.02 -18.48 -21.80
CA ASN A 32 27.17 -17.92 -22.50
C ASN A 32 26.82 -16.61 -23.22
N TRP A 33 27.81 -15.72 -23.34
CA TRP A 33 27.75 -14.40 -23.95
C TRP A 33 27.99 -14.37 -25.47
N MET A 34 28.42 -15.49 -26.05
CA MET A 34 28.67 -15.62 -27.49
C MET A 34 27.35 -15.62 -28.27
N ILE A 35 26.82 -14.43 -28.52
CA ILE A 35 25.50 -14.23 -29.11
C ILE A 35 25.59 -13.21 -30.23
N SER A 36 24.74 -13.33 -31.23
CA SER A 36 24.56 -12.31 -32.26
C SER A 36 23.08 -12.13 -32.58
N PRO A 37 22.67 -10.93 -33.06
CA PRO A 37 21.35 -10.73 -33.64
C PRO A 37 21.13 -11.69 -34.81
N ASN A 38 19.90 -12.17 -34.97
CA ASN A 38 19.48 -13.10 -36.01
C ASN A 38 18.15 -12.65 -36.65
N GLY A 39 18.11 -11.36 -37.01
CA GLY A 39 16.93 -10.72 -37.59
C GLY A 39 15.77 -10.59 -36.61
N THR A 40 14.57 -10.44 -37.17
CA THR A 40 13.33 -10.29 -36.40
C THR A 40 12.31 -11.35 -36.81
N ARG A 41 11.50 -11.82 -35.86
CA ARG A 41 10.42 -12.78 -36.08
C ARG A 41 9.05 -12.13 -35.83
N PRO A 42 8.03 -12.43 -36.65
CA PRO A 42 6.68 -11.91 -36.42
C PRO A 42 6.04 -12.52 -35.15
N ARG A 43 5.23 -11.71 -34.47
CA ARG A 43 4.36 -12.04 -33.32
C ARG A 43 3.04 -11.28 -33.45
N LYS A 44 2.07 -11.63 -32.59
CA LYS A 44 0.72 -11.00 -32.55
C LYS A 44 0.81 -9.47 -32.45
N ASP A 45 1.71 -8.96 -31.61
CA ASP A 45 1.81 -7.53 -31.28
C ASP A 45 2.99 -6.82 -31.99
N GLY A 46 3.51 -7.40 -33.08
CA GLY A 46 4.61 -6.82 -33.86
C GLY A 46 5.76 -7.79 -34.11
N ARG A 47 6.95 -7.26 -34.45
CA ARG A 47 8.15 -8.07 -34.71
C ARG A 47 9.08 -8.04 -33.51
N VAL A 48 9.60 -9.20 -33.12
CA VAL A 48 10.55 -9.35 -32.00
C VAL A 48 11.94 -9.70 -32.51
N GLU A 49 12.97 -9.13 -31.91
CA GLU A 49 14.35 -9.47 -32.23
C GLU A 49 14.67 -10.92 -31.82
N ALA A 50 15.29 -11.66 -32.74
CA ALA A 50 15.78 -13.01 -32.50
C ALA A 50 17.30 -13.00 -32.36
N PHE A 51 17.81 -13.94 -31.57
CA PHE A 51 19.23 -14.08 -31.28
C PHE A 51 19.71 -15.49 -31.59
N ILE A 52 21.00 -15.62 -31.93
CA ILE A 52 21.65 -16.90 -32.17
C ILE A 52 22.85 -17.07 -31.24
N CYS A 53 22.95 -18.22 -30.59
CA CYS A 53 24.08 -18.57 -29.74
C CYS A 53 25.20 -19.18 -30.58
N LYS A 54 26.37 -18.54 -30.59
CA LYS A 54 27.60 -18.97 -31.28
C LYS A 54 28.50 -19.84 -30.41
N ASN A 55 28.09 -20.20 -29.19
CA ASN A 55 28.85 -21.10 -28.34
C ASN A 55 28.86 -22.51 -28.96
N PRO A 56 30.03 -23.09 -29.32
CA PRO A 56 30.13 -24.42 -29.91
C PRO A 56 29.56 -25.53 -29.00
N ASN A 57 29.55 -25.30 -27.69
CA ASN A 57 29.01 -26.23 -26.69
C ASN A 57 27.49 -26.08 -26.51
N CYS A 58 26.87 -25.04 -27.06
CA CYS A 58 25.42 -24.83 -27.03
C CYS A 58 24.79 -25.48 -28.27
N LYS A 59 24.75 -26.80 -28.29
CA LYS A 59 24.21 -27.56 -29.41
C LYS A 59 22.69 -27.50 -29.45
N ASN A 60 22.16 -27.43 -30.68
CA ASN A 60 20.75 -27.65 -30.94
C ASN A 60 20.59 -29.15 -31.22
N GLU A 61 19.92 -29.87 -30.32
CA GLU A 61 19.79 -31.33 -30.41
C GLU A 61 19.23 -31.73 -31.79
N GLY A 62 19.94 -32.60 -32.50
CA GLY A 62 19.53 -33.10 -33.81
C GLY A 62 19.70 -32.14 -35.01
N HIS A 63 20.24 -30.94 -34.83
CA HIS A 63 20.37 -29.95 -35.92
C HIS A 63 21.79 -29.42 -36.10
N LYS A 64 22.25 -29.28 -37.35
CA LYS A 64 23.53 -28.60 -37.70
C LYS A 64 23.49 -27.09 -37.39
N ALA A 65 22.30 -26.50 -37.31
CA ALA A 65 22.12 -25.09 -37.07
C ALA A 65 22.38 -24.71 -35.60
N LEU A 66 23.04 -23.58 -35.40
CA LEU A 66 23.25 -22.98 -34.08
C LEU A 66 21.91 -22.66 -33.40
N LYS A 67 21.90 -22.73 -32.07
CA LYS A 67 20.67 -22.56 -31.27
C LYS A 67 20.17 -21.11 -31.33
N GLN A 68 18.92 -20.93 -31.72
CA GLN A 68 18.25 -19.63 -31.84
C GLN A 68 17.27 -19.43 -30.68
N PHE A 69 17.08 -18.20 -30.24
CA PHE A 69 16.13 -17.87 -29.17
C PHE A 69 15.55 -16.47 -29.31
N ILE A 70 14.41 -16.27 -28.67
CA ILE A 70 13.78 -14.96 -28.48
C ILE A 70 13.95 -14.59 -27.00
N LEU A 71 14.43 -13.38 -26.74
CA LEU A 71 14.77 -12.95 -25.38
C LEU A 71 13.53 -12.90 -24.47
N THR A 72 12.43 -12.35 -24.98
CA THR A 72 11.15 -12.17 -24.25
C THR A 72 10.47 -13.46 -23.85
N THR A 73 10.82 -14.60 -24.47
CA THR A 73 10.31 -15.92 -24.09
C THR A 73 11.13 -16.60 -22.99
N SER A 74 12.34 -16.12 -22.70
CA SER A 74 13.19 -16.70 -21.66
C SER A 74 12.62 -16.44 -20.27
N TYR A 75 12.51 -17.50 -19.46
CA TYR A 75 12.13 -17.40 -18.05
C TYR A 75 13.11 -16.50 -17.27
N GLU A 76 14.41 -16.68 -17.50
CA GLU A 76 15.45 -15.88 -16.84
C GLU A 76 15.27 -14.39 -17.15
N PHE A 77 15.02 -14.05 -18.41
CA PHE A 77 14.81 -12.68 -18.83
C PHE A 77 13.54 -12.09 -18.19
N LYS A 78 12.43 -12.83 -18.21
CA LYS A 78 11.19 -12.42 -17.52
C LYS A 78 11.45 -12.13 -16.04
N LYS A 79 12.14 -13.04 -15.34
CA LYS A 79 12.46 -12.88 -13.92
C LYS A 79 13.31 -11.63 -13.66
N GLN A 80 14.31 -11.35 -14.51
CA GLN A 80 15.13 -10.15 -14.40
C GLN A 80 14.28 -8.88 -14.60
N VAL A 81 13.43 -8.84 -15.62
CA VAL A 81 12.52 -7.71 -15.87
C VAL A 81 11.58 -7.49 -14.68
N PHE A 82 10.92 -8.54 -14.18
CA PHE A 82 10.03 -8.44 -13.01
C PHE A 82 10.76 -7.96 -11.75
N THR A 83 12.00 -8.40 -11.54
CA THR A 83 12.81 -7.93 -10.40
C THR A 83 13.10 -6.44 -10.50
N LYS A 84 13.42 -5.93 -11.69
CA LYS A 84 13.69 -4.51 -11.91
C LYS A 84 12.41 -3.67 -11.80
N LEU A 85 11.30 -4.13 -12.36
CA LEU A 85 9.99 -3.49 -12.21
C LEU A 85 9.56 -3.43 -10.74
N LYS A 86 9.79 -4.50 -9.97
CA LYS A 86 9.51 -4.52 -8.53
C LYS A 86 10.32 -3.47 -7.77
N ARG A 87 11.62 -3.34 -8.06
CA ARG A 87 12.47 -2.30 -7.44
C ARG A 87 11.97 -0.90 -7.78
N LEU A 88 11.63 -0.66 -9.05
CA LEU A 88 11.06 0.61 -9.48
C LEU A 88 9.75 0.92 -8.72
N TYR A 89 8.87 -0.07 -8.59
CA TYR A 89 7.64 0.06 -7.81
C TYR A 89 7.92 0.42 -6.34
N GLU A 90 8.87 -0.27 -5.70
CA GLU A 90 9.27 0.01 -4.31
C GLU A 90 9.83 1.43 -4.15
N ASP A 91 10.71 1.86 -5.05
CA ASP A 91 11.25 3.24 -5.05
C ASP A 91 10.16 4.29 -5.27
N LEU A 92 9.19 4.02 -6.15
CA LEU A 92 8.15 4.98 -6.50
C LEU A 92 7.10 5.14 -5.39
N LEU A 93 6.66 4.04 -4.78
CA LEU A 93 5.45 4.02 -3.95
C LEU A 93 5.68 3.58 -2.50
N LYS A 94 6.69 2.74 -2.22
CA LYS A 94 6.89 2.18 -0.87
C LYS A 94 7.79 3.05 0.00
N ASP A 95 8.92 3.49 -0.53
CA ASP A 95 9.95 4.15 0.27
C ASP A 95 9.71 5.66 0.46
N GLY A 96 8.62 6.20 -0.11
CA GLY A 96 8.25 7.61 0.04
C GLY A 96 9.31 8.59 -0.49
N ALA A 97 10.24 8.14 -1.33
CA ALA A 97 11.36 8.94 -1.77
C ALA A 97 10.90 10.17 -2.58
N LYS A 98 11.55 11.32 -2.36
CA LYS A 98 11.26 12.55 -3.12
C LYS A 98 11.51 12.31 -4.61
N SER A 99 10.66 12.85 -5.48
CA SER A 99 10.79 12.67 -6.94
C SER A 99 12.17 13.04 -7.48
N LYS A 100 12.83 14.05 -6.90
CA LYS A 100 14.20 14.46 -7.25
C LYS A 100 15.25 13.38 -6.97
N THR A 101 15.09 12.62 -5.89
CA THR A 101 16.00 11.53 -5.51
C THR A 101 15.88 10.36 -6.48
N ILE A 102 14.64 9.98 -6.80
CA ILE A 102 14.34 8.91 -7.76
C ILE A 102 14.80 9.32 -9.16
N ALA A 103 14.51 10.57 -9.56
CA ALA A 103 14.95 11.13 -10.83
C ALA A 103 16.47 11.04 -11.02
N LYS A 104 17.25 11.35 -9.98
CA LYS A 104 18.71 11.20 -10.00
C LYS A 104 19.15 9.73 -10.15
N LYS A 105 18.48 8.80 -9.45
CA LYS A 105 18.79 7.36 -9.50
C LYS A 105 18.57 6.78 -10.90
N TYR A 106 17.48 7.16 -11.55
CA TYR A 106 17.08 6.67 -12.87
C TYR A 106 17.54 7.57 -14.03
N LYS A 107 18.26 8.66 -13.76
CA LYS A 107 18.74 9.63 -14.76
C LYS A 107 17.61 10.22 -15.63
N VAL A 108 16.48 10.50 -15.01
CA VAL A 108 15.30 11.10 -15.65
C VAL A 108 14.96 12.44 -14.99
N SER A 109 14.00 13.18 -15.54
CA SER A 109 13.50 14.40 -14.92
C SER A 109 12.55 14.08 -13.74
N PRO A 110 12.45 14.97 -12.73
CA PRO A 110 11.44 14.85 -11.69
C PRO A 110 10.01 14.84 -12.23
N SER A 111 9.74 15.53 -13.34
CA SER A 111 8.41 15.53 -13.99
C SER A 111 8.06 14.16 -14.56
N GLN A 112 9.03 13.45 -15.15
CA GLN A 112 8.83 12.07 -15.62
C GLN A 112 8.50 11.11 -14.48
N ILE A 113 9.14 11.26 -13.31
CA ILE A 113 8.80 10.48 -12.11
C ILE A 113 7.38 10.78 -11.61
N SER A 114 6.96 12.05 -11.62
CA SER A 114 5.59 12.41 -11.23
C SER A 114 4.55 11.86 -12.21
N ALA A 115 4.81 11.92 -13.52
CA ALA A 115 3.94 11.33 -14.53
C ALA A 115 3.83 9.81 -14.36
N LEU A 116 4.96 9.13 -14.13
CA LEU A 116 5.00 7.69 -13.87
C LEU A 116 4.17 7.32 -12.63
N ARG A 117 4.29 8.08 -11.54
CA ARG A 117 3.44 7.89 -10.35
C ARG A 117 1.96 8.04 -10.66
N ALA A 118 1.58 9.05 -11.44
CA ALA A 118 0.19 9.27 -11.82
C ALA A 118 -0.38 8.07 -12.60
N VAL A 119 0.36 7.56 -13.59
CA VAL A 119 -0.04 6.38 -14.36
C VAL A 119 -0.20 5.15 -13.47
N PHE A 120 0.69 4.94 -12.50
CA PHE A 120 0.55 3.85 -11.53
C PHE A 120 -0.70 4.00 -10.68
N VAL A 121 -0.97 5.20 -10.13
CA VAL A 121 -2.17 5.46 -9.33
C VAL A 121 -3.43 5.26 -10.17
N GLU A 122 -3.51 5.81 -11.38
CA GLU A 122 -4.65 5.61 -12.28
C GLU A 122 -4.85 4.13 -12.65
N SER A 123 -3.76 3.39 -12.83
CA SER A 123 -3.83 1.95 -13.07
C SER A 123 -4.29 1.16 -11.85
N PHE A 124 -3.98 1.63 -10.64
CA PHE A 124 -4.53 1.10 -9.40
C PHE A 124 -6.01 1.43 -9.27
N ASP A 125 -6.43 2.66 -9.55
CA ASP A 125 -7.84 3.07 -9.47
C ASP A 125 -8.74 2.25 -10.42
N LYS A 126 -8.18 1.72 -11.53
CA LYS A 126 -8.89 0.82 -12.47
C LYS A 126 -9.01 -0.63 -11.99
N LEU A 127 -8.26 -1.04 -10.97
CA LEU A 127 -8.37 -2.38 -10.40
C LEU A 127 -9.50 -2.37 -9.38
N GLU A 128 -10.64 -2.94 -9.75
CA GLU A 128 -11.74 -3.23 -8.83
C GLU A 128 -11.18 -4.00 -7.59
N GLU A 129 -11.69 -3.65 -6.41
CA GLU A 129 -11.27 -4.16 -5.06
C GLU A 129 -10.16 -3.40 -4.32
N LEU A 130 -9.48 -2.39 -4.89
CA LEU A 130 -8.50 -1.59 -4.13
C LEU A 130 -9.10 -0.53 -3.20
N ASP A 131 -10.34 -0.12 -3.44
CA ASP A 131 -11.07 0.76 -2.53
C ASP A 131 -11.40 0.09 -1.19
N LYS A 132 -11.30 -1.25 -1.12
CA LYS A 132 -11.54 -1.98 0.12
C LYS A 132 -10.29 -1.93 1.00
N LEU A 133 -10.41 -1.33 2.18
CA LEU A 133 -9.35 -1.29 3.19
C LEU A 133 -8.87 -2.69 3.62
N VAL A 134 -9.75 -3.68 3.54
CA VAL A 134 -9.45 -5.08 3.84
C VAL A 134 -10.01 -6.02 2.78
N LYS A 135 -9.25 -7.07 2.42
CA LYS A 135 -9.67 -8.09 1.45
C LYS A 135 -10.79 -9.01 1.96
N VAL A 136 -10.84 -9.18 3.27
CA VAL A 136 -11.85 -10.00 3.97
C VAL A 136 -12.27 -9.24 5.23
N PRO A 137 -13.54 -9.36 5.67
CA PRO A 137 -13.96 -8.79 6.94
C PRO A 137 -13.07 -9.26 8.11
N GLN A 138 -12.77 -8.37 9.05
CA GLN A 138 -11.93 -8.70 10.20
C GLN A 138 -12.78 -9.13 11.42
N PRO A 139 -12.27 -10.01 12.31
CA PRO A 139 -13.02 -10.51 13.46
C PRO A 139 -13.04 -9.52 14.65
N ASP A 140 -12.57 -8.29 14.44
CA ASP A 140 -12.46 -7.25 15.46
C ASP A 140 -13.83 -6.80 15.96
N ARG A 141 -13.96 -6.68 17.28
CA ARG A 141 -15.11 -6.07 17.96
C ARG A 141 -14.74 -4.80 18.72
N ALA A 142 -13.45 -4.50 18.79
CA ALA A 142 -12.90 -3.34 19.46
C ALA A 142 -12.02 -2.59 18.46
N ILE A 143 -12.15 -1.27 18.43
CA ILE A 143 -11.40 -0.41 17.50
C ILE A 143 -10.76 0.76 18.25
N CYS A 144 -9.64 1.23 17.72
CA CYS A 144 -9.03 2.49 18.12
C CYS A 144 -9.30 3.52 17.01
N MET A 145 -9.95 4.63 17.35
CA MET A 145 -10.15 5.77 16.46
C MET A 145 -9.21 6.90 16.85
N ASP A 146 -8.49 7.42 15.86
CA ASP A 146 -7.54 8.52 16.01
C ASP A 146 -7.60 9.46 14.80
N GLU A 147 -7.09 10.67 14.97
CA GLU A 147 -7.00 11.66 13.90
C GLU A 147 -5.60 12.25 13.80
N THR A 148 -5.14 12.44 12.58
CA THR A 148 -3.96 13.26 12.28
C THR A 148 -4.33 14.37 11.30
N PHE A 149 -3.51 15.40 11.21
CA PHE A 149 -3.75 16.52 10.30
C PHE A 149 -2.53 16.83 9.45
N LEU A 150 -2.80 17.24 8.22
CA LEU A 150 -1.84 17.74 7.26
C LEU A 150 -2.23 19.16 6.86
N LYS A 151 -1.25 19.99 6.52
CA LYS A 151 -1.48 21.31 5.95
C LYS A 151 -1.08 21.29 4.49
N ILE A 152 -2.05 21.36 3.59
CA ILE A 152 -1.85 21.38 2.13
C ILE A 152 -2.21 22.79 1.65
N GLU A 153 -1.23 23.52 1.14
CA GLU A 153 -1.40 24.88 0.62
C GLU A 153 -2.13 25.84 1.59
N GLY A 154 -1.82 25.77 2.88
CA GLY A 154 -2.49 26.61 3.87
C GLY A 154 -3.77 26.00 4.46
N THR A 155 -4.38 25.04 3.77
CA THR A 155 -5.61 24.37 4.19
C THR A 155 -5.30 23.19 5.11
N LEU A 156 -5.99 23.13 6.25
CA LEU A 156 -5.89 22.01 7.17
C LEU A 156 -6.79 20.86 6.68
N ILE A 157 -6.21 19.69 6.51
CA ILE A 157 -6.88 18.45 6.12
C ILE A 157 -6.68 17.44 7.24
N TYR A 158 -7.77 16.82 7.70
CA TYR A 158 -7.76 15.76 8.69
C TYR A 158 -7.78 14.41 8.00
N ILE A 159 -6.99 13.48 8.53
CA ILE A 159 -7.03 12.06 8.20
C ILE A 159 -7.51 11.36 9.46
N ILE A 160 -8.71 10.81 9.38
CA ILE A 160 -9.39 10.10 10.47
C ILE A 160 -9.24 8.61 10.20
N VAL A 161 -8.76 7.86 11.18
CA VAL A 161 -8.44 6.44 11.02
C VAL A 161 -9.09 5.63 12.14
N ALA A 162 -9.70 4.50 11.78
CA ALA A 162 -10.13 3.47 12.71
C ALA A 162 -9.30 2.20 12.48
N THR A 163 -8.68 1.70 13.55
CA THR A 163 -7.82 0.52 13.51
C THR A 163 -8.40 -0.58 14.39
N GLY A 164 -8.50 -1.81 13.86
CA GLY A 164 -8.91 -2.99 14.64
C GLY A 164 -7.91 -3.32 15.74
N TYR A 165 -8.39 -3.62 16.94
CA TYR A 165 -7.55 -3.89 18.10
C TYR A 165 -6.79 -5.22 18.01
N LYS A 166 -7.38 -6.25 17.42
CA LYS A 166 -6.83 -7.61 17.30
C LYS A 166 -6.10 -7.80 15.97
N ALA A 167 -6.68 -7.35 14.86
CA ALA A 167 -6.04 -7.51 13.54
C ALA A 167 -4.93 -6.48 13.29
N HIS A 168 -4.93 -5.35 14.02
CA HIS A 168 -4.03 -4.21 13.79
C HIS A 168 -4.08 -3.69 12.35
N LYS A 169 -5.25 -3.79 11.71
CA LYS A 169 -5.51 -3.28 10.35
C LYS A 169 -6.36 -2.03 10.42
N ILE A 170 -6.18 -1.17 9.44
CA ILE A 170 -7.08 -0.04 9.20
C ILE A 170 -8.40 -0.61 8.67
N LEU A 171 -9.49 -0.27 9.34
CA LEU A 171 -10.85 -0.74 9.03
C LEU A 171 -11.75 0.39 8.54
N GLY A 172 -11.43 1.63 8.87
CA GLY A 172 -12.08 2.82 8.32
C GLY A 172 -11.07 3.94 8.14
N LEU A 173 -11.23 4.73 7.08
CA LEU A 173 -10.33 5.82 6.73
C LEU A 173 -11.10 6.93 6.02
N LYS A 174 -11.00 8.16 6.54
CA LYS A 174 -11.53 9.33 5.85
C LYS A 174 -10.55 10.48 5.84
N VAL A 175 -10.41 11.10 4.67
CA VAL A 175 -9.73 12.38 4.50
C VAL A 175 -10.78 13.47 4.40
N SER A 176 -10.79 14.42 5.34
CA SER A 176 -11.82 15.47 5.42
C SER A 176 -11.22 16.83 5.75
N LYS A 177 -11.89 17.91 5.33
CA LYS A 177 -11.56 19.28 5.76
C LYS A 177 -12.07 19.58 7.18
N THR A 178 -12.94 18.72 7.69
CA THR A 178 -13.55 18.85 9.01
C THR A 178 -13.29 17.59 9.85
N ARG A 179 -13.62 17.69 11.14
CA ARG A 179 -13.58 16.57 12.10
C ARG A 179 -14.85 16.54 12.94
N LYS A 180 -15.99 16.73 12.26
CA LYS A 180 -17.32 16.77 12.89
C LYS A 180 -17.81 15.35 13.16
N GLU A 181 -18.96 15.25 13.81
CA GLU A 181 -19.59 13.95 14.12
C GLU A 181 -19.83 13.13 12.85
N GLU A 182 -20.26 13.77 11.76
CA GLU A 182 -20.57 13.12 10.50
C GLU A 182 -19.32 12.50 9.86
N ASP A 183 -18.18 13.20 9.91
CA ASP A 183 -16.90 12.68 9.42
C ASP A 183 -16.47 11.42 10.19
N LEU A 184 -16.62 11.44 11.50
CA LEU A 184 -16.28 10.31 12.37
C LEU A 184 -17.26 9.16 12.20
N ARG A 185 -18.53 9.47 11.94
CA ARG A 185 -19.57 8.47 11.72
C ARG A 185 -19.32 7.69 10.43
N GLU A 186 -18.94 8.35 9.35
CA GLU A 186 -18.60 7.64 8.10
C GLU A 186 -17.44 6.66 8.28
N VAL A 187 -16.38 7.05 9.01
CA VAL A 187 -15.26 6.16 9.33
C VAL A 187 -15.71 4.97 10.17
N PHE A 188 -16.62 5.21 11.12
CA PHE A 188 -17.18 4.15 11.95
C PHE A 188 -18.04 3.18 11.14
N ASP A 189 -18.91 3.70 10.27
CA ASP A 189 -19.80 2.87 9.44
C ASP A 189 -19.00 2.04 8.43
N GLU A 190 -17.95 2.61 7.82
CA GLU A 190 -17.00 1.86 6.98
C GLU A 190 -16.29 0.76 7.78
N THR A 191 -15.92 1.06 9.03
CA THR A 191 -15.31 0.08 9.94
C THR A 191 -16.25 -1.08 10.22
N GLU A 192 -17.54 -0.83 10.47
CA GLU A 192 -18.52 -1.91 10.69
C GLU A 192 -18.65 -2.80 9.46
N GLN A 193 -18.70 -2.22 8.27
CA GLN A 193 -18.76 -2.97 7.00
C GLN A 193 -17.52 -3.86 6.78
N ASN A 194 -16.38 -3.43 7.30
CA ASN A 194 -15.11 -4.16 7.22
C ASN A 194 -14.89 -5.18 8.35
N THR A 195 -15.93 -5.45 9.17
CA THR A 195 -15.87 -6.42 10.27
C THR A 195 -16.94 -7.51 10.18
N GLU A 196 -16.61 -8.70 10.69
CA GLU A 196 -17.54 -9.83 10.73
C GLU A 196 -18.70 -9.62 11.72
N LYS A 197 -18.48 -8.81 12.76
CA LYS A 197 -19.41 -8.57 13.86
C LYS A 197 -19.45 -7.08 14.19
N PRO A 198 -20.59 -6.56 14.64
CA PRO A 198 -20.69 -5.15 15.05
C PRO A 198 -19.65 -4.78 16.11
N ILE A 199 -19.11 -3.57 15.97
CA ILE A 199 -18.13 -3.02 16.91
C ILE A 199 -18.80 -2.77 18.26
N PHE A 200 -18.25 -3.31 19.33
CA PHE A 200 -18.77 -3.16 20.68
C PHE A 200 -17.96 -2.17 21.52
N ASP A 201 -16.66 -2.03 21.23
CA ASP A 201 -15.78 -1.14 21.99
C ASP A 201 -15.08 -0.15 21.06
N VAL A 202 -15.18 1.14 21.39
CA VAL A 202 -14.46 2.23 20.72
C VAL A 202 -13.46 2.81 21.70
N ILE A 203 -12.20 2.89 21.31
CA ILE A 203 -11.13 3.52 22.06
C ILE A 203 -10.75 4.79 21.32
N SER A 204 -10.78 5.95 21.97
CA SER A 204 -10.38 7.20 21.33
C SER A 204 -9.85 8.21 22.32
N ASP A 205 -9.31 9.29 21.78
CA ASP A 205 -9.04 10.48 22.56
C ASP A 205 -10.33 11.17 23.01
N GLY A 206 -10.20 12.02 24.05
CA GLY A 206 -11.29 12.81 24.64
C GLY A 206 -11.84 13.93 23.76
N TRP A 207 -11.86 13.75 22.44
CA TRP A 207 -12.46 14.70 21.50
C TRP A 207 -14.00 14.67 21.58
N GLY A 208 -14.63 15.84 21.45
CA GLY A 208 -16.07 16.00 21.67
C GLY A 208 -16.92 15.37 20.57
N ALA A 209 -16.42 15.39 19.32
CA ALA A 209 -17.15 14.83 18.18
C ALA A 209 -17.18 13.30 18.25
N THR A 210 -16.09 12.64 18.66
CA THR A 210 -16.04 11.17 18.81
C THR A 210 -16.98 10.70 19.90
N GLN A 211 -17.00 11.39 21.04
CA GLN A 211 -17.98 11.12 22.11
C GLN A 211 -19.43 11.32 21.65
N THR A 212 -19.67 12.29 20.76
CA THR A 212 -21.01 12.59 20.25
C THR A 212 -21.45 11.56 19.21
N MET A 213 -20.55 11.10 18.34
CA MET A 213 -20.82 9.98 17.45
C MET A 213 -21.16 8.72 18.26
N THR A 214 -20.30 8.34 19.22
CA THR A 214 -20.47 7.07 19.95
C THR A 214 -21.75 7.06 20.80
N LYS A 215 -22.13 8.17 21.42
CA LYS A 215 -23.38 8.26 22.21
C LYS A 215 -24.65 8.26 21.34
N ASN A 216 -24.55 8.52 20.04
CA ASN A 216 -25.67 8.66 19.10
C ASN A 216 -25.84 7.45 18.16
N LEU A 217 -25.09 6.36 18.37
CA LEU A 217 -25.22 5.14 17.58
C LEU A 217 -26.55 4.40 17.78
N GLY A 218 -27.29 4.68 18.86
CA GLY A 218 -28.61 4.11 19.12
C GLY A 218 -28.59 2.61 19.49
N ARG A 219 -27.42 2.08 19.87
CA ARG A 219 -27.24 0.69 20.29
C ARG A 219 -26.16 0.59 21.36
N GLU A 220 -26.15 -0.52 22.08
CA GLU A 220 -25.15 -0.75 23.12
C GLU A 220 -23.73 -0.64 22.58
N ILE A 221 -22.91 0.16 23.28
CA ILE A 221 -21.50 0.36 22.94
C ILE A 221 -20.71 0.85 24.16
N THR A 222 -19.47 0.38 24.28
CA THR A 222 -18.49 0.89 25.25
C THR A 222 -17.57 1.90 24.57
N HIS A 223 -17.44 3.08 25.16
CA HIS A 223 -16.47 4.10 24.76
C HIS A 223 -15.37 4.24 25.82
N VAL A 224 -14.16 3.87 25.47
CA VAL A 224 -12.96 4.03 26.30
C VAL A 224 -12.24 5.30 25.87
N ILE A 225 -12.31 6.33 26.71
CA ILE A 225 -11.79 7.65 26.42
C ILE A 225 -10.44 7.84 27.11
N HIS A 226 -9.39 8.03 26.32
CA HIS A 226 -8.08 8.45 26.83
C HIS A 226 -8.02 9.98 26.95
N LYS A 227 -7.80 10.48 28.17
CA LYS A 227 -7.75 11.92 28.43
C LYS A 227 -6.32 12.46 28.33
N HIS A 228 -6.07 13.29 27.31
CA HIS A 228 -4.84 14.09 27.15
C HIS A 228 -4.85 15.44 27.88
N LYS A 229 -5.83 15.70 28.75
CA LYS A 229 -5.88 16.91 29.59
C LYS A 229 -5.51 16.59 31.03
N LYS A 230 -4.93 17.56 31.73
CA LYS A 230 -4.61 17.43 33.16
C LYS A 230 -5.88 17.09 33.97
N PRO A 231 -5.80 16.16 34.93
CA PRO A 231 -4.67 15.27 35.21
C PRO A 231 -4.54 14.15 34.15
N TYR A 232 -3.36 14.05 33.53
CA TYR A 232 -3.02 13.09 32.47
C TYR A 232 -3.14 11.63 32.96
N LYS A 233 -3.19 10.67 32.01
CA LYS A 233 -3.22 9.21 32.27
C LYS A 233 -4.49 8.74 32.98
N LYS A 234 -5.60 9.38 32.67
CA LYS A 234 -6.92 8.93 33.08
C LYS A 234 -7.65 8.35 31.89
N VAL A 235 -8.23 7.18 32.12
CA VAL A 235 -9.13 6.54 31.18
C VAL A 235 -10.53 6.67 31.75
N VAL A 236 -11.49 7.03 30.91
CA VAL A 236 -12.91 6.98 31.27
C VAL A 236 -13.56 5.96 30.37
N ALA A 237 -14.08 4.89 30.96
CA ALA A 237 -14.92 3.94 30.24
C ALA A 237 -16.37 4.36 30.43
N ARG A 238 -17.06 4.59 29.32
CA ARG A 238 -18.51 4.81 29.29
C ARG A 238 -19.16 3.63 28.62
N TYR A 239 -20.21 3.12 29.21
CA TYR A 239 -21.09 2.17 28.56
C TYR A 239 -22.43 2.86 28.31
N TYR A 240 -22.83 2.87 27.04
CA TYR A 240 -24.12 3.39 26.61
C TYR A 240 -25.06 2.20 26.42
N SER A 241 -26.21 2.23 27.09
CA SER A 241 -27.32 1.32 26.82
C SER A 241 -28.59 2.12 26.56
N TYR A 242 -29.55 1.48 25.90
CA TYR A 242 -30.74 2.15 25.38
C TYR A 242 -31.96 1.33 25.77
N THR A 243 -32.94 2.00 26.36
CA THR A 243 -34.31 1.49 26.48
C THR A 243 -35.13 2.00 25.29
N LYS A 244 -36.44 1.73 25.26
CA LYS A 244 -37.32 2.26 24.20
C LYS A 244 -37.39 3.79 24.18
N THR A 245 -37.13 4.45 25.31
CA THR A 245 -37.35 5.89 25.51
C THR A 245 -36.09 6.62 25.94
N ASP A 246 -35.16 5.94 26.64
CA ASP A 246 -34.07 6.58 27.35
C ASP A 246 -32.72 5.98 26.99
N ARG A 247 -31.69 6.83 27.02
CA ARG A 247 -30.29 6.40 26.99
C ARG A 247 -29.73 6.40 28.41
N ILE A 248 -29.23 5.26 28.85
CA ILE A 248 -28.54 5.09 30.13
C ILE A 248 -27.04 5.16 29.86
N THR A 249 -26.32 5.99 30.60
CA THR A 249 -24.86 6.09 30.52
C THR A 249 -24.24 5.68 31.84
N SER A 250 -23.49 4.58 31.84
CA SER A 250 -22.69 4.15 32.99
C SER A 250 -21.25 4.60 32.78
N GLU A 251 -20.68 5.36 33.72
CA GLU A 251 -19.31 5.88 33.61
C GLU A 251 -18.42 5.33 34.73
N ILE A 252 -17.25 4.81 34.36
CA ILE A 252 -16.19 4.42 35.29
C ILE A 252 -14.94 5.23 34.97
N GLY A 253 -14.52 6.05 35.94
CA GLY A 253 -13.28 6.81 35.87
C GLY A 253 -12.10 6.03 36.45
N ILE A 254 -11.10 5.72 35.64
CA ILE A 254 -9.91 4.99 36.06
C ILE A 254 -8.77 5.99 36.30
N LYS A 255 -8.35 6.12 37.57
CA LYS A 255 -7.34 7.11 38.02
C LYS A 255 -5.88 6.70 37.75
N LYS A 256 -5.60 5.41 37.49
CA LYS A 256 -4.25 4.88 37.20
C LYS A 256 -4.20 4.32 35.79
N ASP A 257 -3.10 4.61 35.10
CA ASP A 257 -2.74 4.02 33.81
C ASP A 257 -2.67 2.49 33.93
N VAL A 258 -3.70 1.79 33.43
CA VAL A 258 -3.80 0.32 33.49
C VAL A 258 -2.89 -0.33 32.44
N PHE A 259 -2.36 0.45 31.50
CA PHE A 259 -1.52 -0.02 30.39
C PHE A 259 -0.03 -0.03 30.74
N LYS A 260 0.39 0.59 31.85
CA LYS A 260 1.75 0.41 32.37
C LYS A 260 1.90 -0.96 33.02
N LYS A 261 2.61 -1.86 32.33
CA LYS A 261 3.18 -3.11 32.88
C LYS A 261 3.74 -2.81 34.28
N LYS A 262 3.17 -3.43 35.32
CA LYS A 262 3.64 -3.26 36.71
C LYS A 262 5.16 -3.47 36.74
N GLY A 263 5.92 -2.42 37.03
CA GLY A 263 7.33 -2.54 37.40
C GLY A 263 7.45 -3.48 38.60
N LYS A 264 8.53 -4.26 38.64
CA LYS A 264 8.84 -5.25 39.70
C LYS A 264 8.52 -4.66 41.08
N ARG A 265 7.79 -5.43 41.90
CA ARG A 265 7.75 -5.20 43.35
C ARG A 265 9.14 -5.54 43.89
N GLU A 266 9.83 -4.55 44.41
CA GLU A 266 10.94 -4.76 45.34
C GLU A 266 10.34 -4.80 46.76
N PHE A 267 10.83 -5.74 47.57
CA PHE A 267 10.41 -5.98 48.95
C PHE A 267 11.12 -5.00 49.89
#